data_AF-A0A936NUP3-F1
#
_entry.id   AF-A0A936NUP3-F1
#
_cell.length_a   1.000
_cell.length_b   1.000
_cell.length_c   1.000
_cell.angle_alpha   90.00
_cell.angle_beta   90.00
_cell.angle_gamma   90.00
#
_symmetry.space_group_name_H-M   'P 1'
#
loop_
_entity.id
_entity.type
_entity.pdbx_description
1 polymer ?
#
loop_
_entity_poly.entity_id
_entity_poly.type
_entity_poly.pdbx_seq_one_letter_code
_entity_poly.pdbx_strand_id
1 'polypeptide(L)'
;MSNYVHDTQDLSTIRGGGLLLLDAIKWIQTRIDGVELEPISTGASSGLFEFIALDDDQAKNVQRKIREWLDSHYALKHATVMVDLIEATDNFLEDKESLIALNRWNQMHSPSLAVPELSDQTIDICAIDRIRPAVNTFISPEQNKEPISTSTLIRRNYGRDKKQNFYTSYTGLEDDGSFKFTNDFNELTGNTDQGNFTSQNGCHLY
;
A
#
# COMPACT_ATOMS: atom_id res chain seq x y z
N MET A 1 -0.46 6.46 -11.29
CA MET A 1 -0.87 6.56 -9.88
C MET A 1 -1.47 5.23 -9.46
N SER A 2 -1.09 4.71 -8.29
CA SER A 2 -1.47 3.36 -7.86
C SER A 2 -2.91 3.34 -7.33
N ASN A 3 -3.80 2.63 -8.05
CA ASN A 3 -5.18 2.42 -7.62
C ASN A 3 -5.26 1.71 -6.25
N TYR A 4 -4.22 0.97 -5.84
CA TYR A 4 -4.20 0.29 -4.55
C TYR A 4 -4.06 1.24 -3.35
N VAL A 5 -3.47 2.43 -3.51
CA VAL A 5 -3.29 3.38 -2.40
C VAL A 5 -4.39 4.43 -2.37
N HIS A 6 -4.89 4.83 -3.54
CA HIS A 6 -5.83 5.94 -3.70
C HIS A 6 -7.24 5.51 -4.15
N ASP A 7 -7.62 4.25 -3.92
CA ASP A 7 -9.01 3.76 -4.12
C ASP A 7 -9.97 4.22 -3.02
N THR A 8 -9.52 5.06 -2.08
CA THR A 8 -10.34 5.61 -1.01
C THR A 8 -9.84 6.98 -0.55
N GLN A 9 -10.69 7.71 0.17
CA GLN A 9 -10.38 8.98 0.84
C GLN A 9 -10.00 8.81 2.33
N ASP A 10 -10.07 7.59 2.86
CA ASP A 10 -9.72 7.31 4.25
C ASP A 10 -8.20 7.36 4.48
N LEU A 11 -7.74 8.30 5.30
CA LEU A 11 -6.30 8.55 5.53
C LEU A 11 -5.59 7.36 6.16
N SER A 12 -6.29 6.61 7.02
CA SER A 12 -5.73 5.43 7.66
C SER A 12 -5.47 4.33 6.64
N THR A 13 -6.41 4.09 5.74
CA THR A 13 -6.28 3.13 4.64
C THR A 13 -5.20 3.55 3.64
N ILE A 14 -5.16 4.82 3.22
CA ILE A 14 -4.14 5.36 2.31
C ILE A 14 -2.74 5.16 2.92
N ARG A 15 -2.55 5.57 4.18
CA ARG A 15 -1.28 5.41 4.90
C ARG A 15 -0.88 3.95 4.99
N GLY A 16 -1.82 3.08 5.37
CA GLY A 16 -1.56 1.65 5.50
C GLY A 16 -1.16 1.01 4.18
N GLY A 17 -1.85 1.34 3.08
CA GLY A 17 -1.48 0.87 1.75
C GLY A 17 -0.07 1.28 1.34
N GLY A 18 0.30 2.55 1.54
CA GLY A 18 1.64 3.04 1.23
C GLY A 18 2.73 2.40 2.09
N LEU A 19 2.50 2.26 3.40
CA LEU A 19 3.47 1.64 4.30
C LEU A 19 3.60 0.13 4.07
N LEU A 20 2.52 -0.57 3.70
CA LEU A 20 2.57 -1.97 3.31
C LEU A 20 3.48 -2.18 2.09
N LEU A 21 3.35 -1.33 1.06
CA LEU A 21 4.21 -1.40 -0.13
C LEU A 21 5.67 -1.09 0.21
N LEU A 22 5.92 -0.09 1.05
CA LEU A 22 7.27 0.25 1.51
C LEU A 22 7.91 -0.90 2.29
N ASP A 23 7.18 -1.49 3.24
CA ASP A 23 7.71 -2.58 4.06
C ASP A 23 7.81 -3.89 3.27
N ALA A 24 6.97 -4.11 2.24
CA ALA A 24 7.11 -5.24 1.33
C ALA A 24 8.49 -5.29 0.66
N ILE A 25 9.00 -4.14 0.20
CA ILE A 25 10.35 -4.05 -0.39
C ILE A 25 11.43 -4.47 0.62
N LYS A 26 11.29 -4.09 1.89
CA LYS A 26 12.22 -4.50 2.95
C LYS A 26 12.08 -5.97 3.30
N TRP A 27 10.86 -6.51 3.29
CA TRP A 27 10.62 -7.93 3.56
C TRP A 27 11.25 -8.81 2.49
N ILE A 28 11.17 -8.43 1.21
CA ILE A 28 11.77 -9.20 0.10
C ILE A 28 13.25 -9.45 0.32
N GLN A 29 14.01 -8.45 0.79
CA GLN A 29 15.45 -8.56 1.07
C GLN A 29 15.81 -9.72 2.00
N THR A 30 14.90 -10.09 2.90
CA THR A 30 15.14 -11.11 3.94
C THR A 30 14.37 -12.40 3.70
N ARG A 31 13.60 -12.48 2.60
CA ARG A 31 12.62 -13.56 2.41
C ARG A 31 13.12 -14.74 1.60
N ILE A 32 14.11 -14.54 0.73
CA ILE A 32 14.55 -15.56 -0.21
C ILE A 32 15.79 -16.28 0.36
N ASP A 33 15.58 -17.48 0.87
CA ASP A 33 16.67 -18.32 1.36
C ASP A 33 17.61 -18.73 0.22
N GLY A 34 18.91 -18.62 0.45
CA GLY A 34 19.96 -19.08 -0.44
C GLY A 34 20.38 -18.11 -1.55
N VAL A 35 19.81 -16.90 -1.58
CA VAL A 35 20.23 -15.82 -2.49
C VAL A 35 20.23 -14.50 -1.72
N GLU A 36 21.37 -13.81 -1.71
CA GLU A 36 21.47 -12.46 -1.15
C GLU A 36 20.97 -11.46 -2.19
N LEU A 37 19.93 -10.69 -1.82
CA LEU A 37 19.38 -9.63 -2.66
C LEU A 37 19.98 -8.29 -2.21
N GLU A 38 20.94 -7.78 -2.96
CA GLU A 38 21.57 -6.50 -2.70
C GLU A 38 20.70 -5.34 -3.24
N PRO A 39 20.26 -4.38 -2.42
CA PRO A 39 19.48 -3.26 -2.90
C PRO A 39 20.34 -2.25 -3.67
N ILE A 40 20.08 -2.08 -4.96
CA ILE A 40 20.64 -0.96 -5.74
C ILE A 40 19.85 0.33 -5.43
N SER A 41 18.52 0.24 -5.43
CA SER A 41 17.64 1.39 -5.19
C SER A 41 16.31 0.95 -4.61
N THR A 42 15.92 1.56 -3.48
CA THR A 42 14.62 1.32 -2.86
C THR A 42 13.84 2.63 -2.74
N GLY A 43 12.63 2.64 -3.28
CA GLY A 43 11.66 3.73 -3.16
C GLY A 43 10.41 3.29 -2.41
N ALA A 44 9.49 4.22 -2.19
CA ALA A 44 8.28 4.01 -1.38
C ALA A 44 7.35 2.87 -1.87
N SER A 45 7.48 2.44 -3.13
CA SER A 45 6.65 1.37 -3.72
C SER A 45 7.37 0.57 -4.81
N SER A 46 8.70 0.67 -4.91
CA SER A 46 9.51 -0.01 -5.92
C SER A 46 10.88 -0.33 -5.36
N GLY A 47 11.40 -1.52 -5.67
CA GLY A 47 12.76 -1.92 -5.32
C GLY A 47 13.49 -2.43 -6.56
N LEU A 48 14.74 -2.03 -6.70
CA LEU A 48 15.70 -2.56 -7.66
C LEU A 48 16.77 -3.30 -6.87
N PHE A 49 16.95 -4.58 -7.19
CA PHE A 49 17.86 -5.48 -6.50
C PHE A 49 18.81 -6.13 -7.48
N GLU A 50 20.03 -6.35 -7.03
CA GLU A 50 21.04 -7.17 -7.67
C GLU A 50 21.15 -8.49 -6.92
N PHE A 51 21.39 -9.57 -7.65
CA PHE A 51 21.72 -10.85 -7.06
C PHE A 51 22.47 -11.72 -8.07
N ILE A 52 23.23 -12.68 -7.54
CA ILE A 52 23.97 -13.63 -8.36
C ILE A 52 23.17 -14.93 -8.45
N ALA A 53 23.00 -15.43 -9.67
CA ALA A 53 22.46 -16.75 -9.96
C ALA A 53 23.51 -17.60 -10.70
N LEU A 54 23.51 -18.90 -10.42
CA LEU A 54 24.36 -19.90 -11.07
C LEU A 54 23.94 -20.15 -12.52
N ASP A 55 22.64 -20.06 -12.78
CA ASP A 55 22.02 -20.26 -14.08
C ASP A 55 20.66 -19.52 -14.17
N ASP A 56 20.11 -19.48 -15.39
CA ASP A 56 18.81 -18.89 -15.69
C ASP A 56 17.65 -19.51 -14.90
N ASP A 57 17.76 -20.81 -14.56
CA ASP A 57 16.70 -21.54 -13.87
C ASP A 57 16.65 -21.11 -12.39
N GLN A 58 17.80 -20.90 -11.75
CA GLN A 58 17.87 -20.33 -10.41
C GLN A 58 17.33 -18.89 -10.41
N ALA A 59 17.68 -18.07 -11.40
CA ALA A 59 17.19 -16.70 -11.50
C ALA A 59 15.66 -16.65 -11.61
N LYS A 60 15.08 -17.46 -12.50
CA LYS A 60 13.61 -17.60 -12.64
C LYS A 60 12.97 -18.15 -11.37
N ASN A 61 13.63 -19.05 -10.67
CA ASN A 61 13.13 -19.60 -9.40
C ASN A 61 13.05 -18.53 -8.31
N VAL A 62 14.03 -17.63 -8.21
CA VAL A 62 14.01 -16.48 -7.28
C VAL A 62 12.83 -15.57 -7.60
N GLN A 63 12.67 -15.15 -8.86
CA GLN A 63 11.54 -14.32 -9.29
C GLN A 63 10.20 -14.99 -8.97
N ARG A 64 10.05 -16.28 -9.27
CA ARG A 64 8.83 -17.05 -8.99
C ARG A 64 8.52 -17.07 -7.49
N LYS A 65 9.51 -17.35 -6.64
CA LYS A 65 9.32 -17.35 -5.17
C LYS A 65 8.89 -15.97 -4.64
N ILE A 66 9.47 -14.89 -5.16
CA ILE A 66 9.08 -13.52 -4.78
C ILE A 66 7.62 -13.26 -5.20
N ARG A 67 7.26 -13.59 -6.44
CA ARG A 67 5.88 -13.44 -6.95
C ARG A 67 4.87 -14.25 -6.11
N GLU A 68 5.15 -15.52 -5.87
CA GLU A 68 4.30 -16.40 -5.06
C GLU A 68 4.13 -15.90 -3.62
N TRP A 69 5.20 -15.38 -3.02
CA TRP A 69 5.13 -14.81 -1.69
C TRP A 69 4.29 -13.53 -1.65
N LEU A 70 4.47 -12.62 -2.62
CA LEU A 70 3.67 -11.39 -2.70
C LEU A 70 2.18 -11.68 -2.92
N ASP A 71 1.87 -12.64 -3.81
CA ASP A 71 0.51 -13.04 -4.14
C ASP A 71 -0.21 -13.71 -2.97
N SER A 72 0.51 -14.53 -2.19
CA SER A 72 -0.04 -15.21 -1.01
C SER A 72 0.00 -14.37 0.27
N HIS A 73 0.67 -13.23 0.28
CA HIS A 73 0.82 -12.41 1.48
C HIS A 73 -0.53 -11.83 1.91
N TYR A 74 -0.93 -12.08 3.15
CA TYR A 74 -2.26 -11.73 3.67
C TYR A 74 -2.68 -10.28 3.39
N ALA A 75 -1.73 -9.34 3.44
CA ALA A 75 -1.97 -7.93 3.21
C ALA A 75 -1.73 -7.44 1.77
N LEU A 76 -0.99 -8.19 0.94
CA LEU A 76 -0.60 -7.75 -0.41
C LEU A 76 -1.34 -8.51 -1.51
N LYS A 77 -2.05 -9.60 -1.20
CA LYS A 77 -2.89 -10.37 -2.14
C LYS A 77 -3.95 -9.55 -2.89
N HIS A 78 -4.22 -8.34 -2.43
CA HIS A 78 -5.16 -7.40 -3.05
C HIS A 78 -4.46 -6.31 -3.89
N ALA A 79 -3.13 -6.35 -3.96
CA ALA A 79 -2.30 -5.46 -4.76
C ALA A 79 -1.75 -6.22 -5.97
N THR A 80 -1.69 -5.54 -7.11
CA THR A 80 -1.00 -6.05 -8.29
C THR A 80 0.44 -5.57 -8.25
N VAL A 81 1.39 -6.49 -8.05
CA VAL A 81 2.82 -6.18 -7.97
C VAL A 81 3.54 -6.82 -9.16
N MET A 82 4.30 -6.00 -9.90
CA MET A 82 5.15 -6.47 -10.99
C MET A 82 6.53 -6.84 -10.42
N VAL A 83 7.05 -8.00 -10.83
CA VAL A 83 8.37 -8.48 -10.43
C VAL A 83 9.02 -9.07 -11.67
N ASP A 84 10.01 -8.38 -12.21
CA ASP A 84 10.73 -8.81 -13.40
C ASP A 84 12.23 -8.89 -13.13
N LEU A 85 12.93 -9.64 -13.98
CA LEU A 85 14.38 -9.78 -13.95
C LEU A 85 14.94 -9.62 -15.36
N ILE A 86 16.20 -9.21 -15.42
CA ILE A 86 17.02 -9.20 -16.62
C ILE A 86 18.43 -9.64 -16.21
N GLU A 87 19.21 -10.15 -17.15
CA GLU A 87 20.64 -10.33 -16.97
C GLU A 87 21.31 -8.95 -16.95
N ALA A 88 22.18 -8.71 -15.96
CA ALA A 88 22.90 -7.45 -15.85
C ALA A 88 24.05 -7.42 -16.86
N THR A 89 24.23 -6.27 -17.51
CA THR A 89 25.32 -5.97 -18.43
C THR A 89 26.20 -4.85 -17.84
N ASP A 90 27.28 -4.48 -18.55
CA ASP A 90 28.09 -3.32 -18.16
C ASP A 90 27.36 -1.97 -18.36
N ASN A 91 26.14 -1.97 -18.91
CA ASN A 91 25.35 -0.77 -19.18
C ASN A 91 24.12 -0.65 -18.26
N PHE A 92 24.36 -0.22 -17.02
CA PHE A 92 23.31 -0.04 -16.01
C PHE A 92 22.10 0.79 -16.47
N LEU A 93 22.31 1.82 -17.30
CA LEU A 93 21.21 2.67 -17.76
C LEU A 93 20.27 1.90 -18.69
N GLU A 94 20.84 1.14 -19.63
CA GLU A 94 20.07 0.32 -20.57
C GLU A 94 19.35 -0.82 -19.85
N ASP A 95 20.04 -1.48 -18.92
CA ASP A 95 19.45 -2.54 -18.09
C ASP A 95 18.26 -2.02 -17.29
N LYS A 96 18.44 -0.92 -16.57
CA LYS A 96 17.40 -0.30 -15.76
C LYS A 96 16.17 0.07 -16.60
N GLU A 97 16.36 0.74 -17.73
CA GLU A 97 15.25 1.15 -18.59
C GLU A 97 14.55 -0.06 -19.23
N SER A 98 15.31 -1.11 -19.60
CA SER A 98 14.76 -2.37 -20.10
C SER A 98 13.87 -3.06 -19.06
N LEU A 99 14.35 -3.13 -17.81
CA LEU A 99 13.59 -3.70 -16.70
C LEU A 99 12.32 -2.89 -16.38
N ILE A 100 12.40 -1.55 -16.42
CA ILE A 100 11.23 -0.68 -16.24
C ILE A 100 10.23 -0.87 -17.38
N ALA A 101 10.71 -0.95 -18.63
CA ALA A 101 9.87 -1.18 -19.79
C ALA A 101 9.15 -2.53 -19.70
N LEU A 102 9.83 -3.58 -19.25
CA LEU A 102 9.25 -4.90 -19.03
C LEU A 102 8.15 -4.89 -17.97
N ASN A 103 8.40 -4.25 -16.82
CA ASN A 103 7.38 -4.09 -15.78
C ASN A 103 6.15 -3.31 -16.28
N ARG A 104 6.35 -2.24 -17.08
CA ARG A 104 5.24 -1.47 -17.67
C ARG A 104 4.47 -2.27 -18.70
N TRP A 105 5.16 -3.06 -19.51
CA TRP A 105 4.53 -3.97 -20.46
C TRP A 105 3.63 -4.96 -19.73
N ASN A 106 4.14 -5.62 -18.69
CA ASN A 106 3.37 -6.55 -17.88
C ASN A 106 2.20 -5.86 -17.16
N GLN A 107 2.40 -4.63 -16.68
CA GLN A 107 1.33 -3.83 -16.09
C GLN A 107 0.19 -3.55 -17.09
N MET A 108 0.49 -3.24 -18.35
CA MET A 108 -0.52 -3.02 -19.40
C MET A 108 -1.30 -4.29 -19.76
N HIS A 109 -0.70 -5.46 -19.54
CA HIS A 109 -1.32 -6.78 -19.79
C HIS A 109 -1.98 -7.38 -18.54
N SER A 110 -1.90 -6.69 -17.40
CA SER A 110 -2.50 -7.14 -16.16
C SER A 110 -3.97 -6.70 -16.07
N PRO A 111 -4.87 -7.52 -15.49
CA PRO A 111 -6.24 -7.11 -15.25
C PRO A 111 -6.30 -5.81 -14.44
N SER A 112 -7.11 -4.86 -14.90
CA SER A 112 -7.35 -3.60 -14.17
C SER A 112 -8.42 -3.74 -13.07
N LEU A 113 -9.17 -4.85 -13.08
CA LEU A 113 -10.24 -5.13 -12.13
C LEU A 113 -9.74 -6.04 -11.00
N ALA A 114 -9.86 -5.59 -9.76
CA ALA A 114 -9.68 -6.44 -8.59
C ALA A 114 -10.89 -7.37 -8.45
N VAL A 115 -10.76 -8.62 -8.89
CA VAL A 115 -11.81 -9.63 -8.71
C VAL A 115 -11.79 -10.08 -7.24
N PRO A 116 -12.86 -9.86 -6.47
CA PRO A 116 -12.91 -10.32 -5.08
C PRO A 116 -12.98 -11.85 -5.02
N GLU A 117 -12.47 -12.42 -3.92
CA GLU A 117 -12.74 -13.82 -3.60
C GLU A 117 -14.25 -14.04 -3.48
N LEU A 118 -14.75 -15.14 -4.05
CA LEU A 118 -16.13 -15.54 -3.89
C LEU A 118 -16.39 -15.85 -2.41
N SER A 119 -17.40 -15.20 -1.84
CA SER A 119 -17.81 -15.41 -0.45
C SER A 119 -19.33 -15.48 -0.38
N ASP A 120 -19.84 -16.48 0.33
CA ASP A 120 -21.27 -16.61 0.64
C ASP A 120 -21.70 -15.68 1.79
N GLN A 121 -20.75 -14.95 2.39
CA GLN A 121 -20.94 -14.14 3.60
C GLN A 121 -20.80 -12.63 3.33
N THR A 122 -21.19 -12.16 2.16
CA THR A 122 -21.18 -10.73 1.85
C THR A 122 -22.29 -10.00 2.62
N ILE A 123 -21.90 -9.00 3.41
CA ILE A 123 -22.82 -8.17 4.21
C ILE A 123 -23.46 -7.10 3.32
N ASP A 124 -22.62 -6.31 2.65
CA ASP A 124 -23.01 -5.19 1.77
C ASP A 124 -21.80 -4.77 0.92
N ILE A 125 -21.84 -3.60 0.27
CA ILE A 125 -20.70 -2.93 -0.35
C ILE A 125 -19.83 -2.29 0.75
N CYS A 126 -18.51 -2.30 0.57
CA CYS A 126 -17.57 -1.62 1.46
C CYS A 126 -17.86 -0.11 1.56
N ALA A 127 -18.08 0.40 2.77
CA ALA A 127 -18.39 1.80 3.00
C ALA A 127 -17.22 2.74 2.63
N ILE A 128 -15.97 2.25 2.71
CA ILE A 128 -14.75 3.03 2.52
C ILE A 128 -14.31 3.09 1.05
N ASP A 129 -14.21 1.95 0.37
CA ASP A 129 -13.75 1.88 -1.04
C ASP A 129 -14.91 1.89 -2.05
N ARG A 130 -16.15 1.62 -1.61
CA ARG A 130 -17.39 1.62 -2.42
C ARG A 130 -17.37 0.72 -3.65
N ILE A 131 -16.42 -0.21 -3.73
CA ILE A 131 -16.21 -1.08 -4.89
C ILE A 131 -16.29 -2.53 -4.47
N ARG A 132 -15.56 -2.91 -3.43
CA ARG A 132 -15.41 -4.33 -3.04
C ARG A 132 -16.55 -4.76 -2.12
N PRO A 133 -16.95 -6.04 -2.17
CA PRO A 133 -17.89 -6.58 -1.21
C PRO A 133 -17.30 -6.54 0.20
N ALA A 134 -18.12 -6.11 1.16
CA ALA A 134 -17.80 -6.15 2.57
C ALA A 134 -18.16 -7.51 3.17
N VAL A 135 -17.20 -8.05 3.91
CA VAL A 135 -17.34 -9.29 4.68
C VAL A 135 -17.08 -9.07 6.17
N ASN A 136 -16.71 -7.84 6.54
CA ASN A 136 -16.43 -7.42 7.91
C ASN A 136 -17.18 -6.12 8.23
N THR A 137 -17.19 -5.73 9.50
CA THR A 137 -17.67 -4.42 9.97
C THR A 137 -16.58 -3.70 10.77
N PHE A 138 -16.58 -2.38 10.74
CA PHE A 138 -15.75 -1.54 11.59
C PHE A 138 -16.60 -0.47 12.28
N ILE A 139 -16.05 0.16 13.32
CA ILE A 139 -16.67 1.34 13.95
C ILE A 139 -16.16 2.58 13.24
N SER A 140 -17.08 3.33 12.63
CA SER A 140 -16.78 4.59 11.98
C SER A 140 -16.53 5.71 13.00
N PRO A 141 -15.97 6.85 12.59
CA PRO A 141 -15.74 7.99 13.49
C PRO A 141 -17.01 8.46 14.22
N GLU A 142 -18.18 8.29 13.58
CA GLU A 142 -19.51 8.60 14.13
C GLU A 142 -20.04 7.52 15.09
N GLN A 143 -19.22 6.55 15.49
CA GLN A 143 -19.58 5.42 16.35
C GLN A 143 -20.62 4.46 15.74
N ASN A 144 -20.78 4.48 14.42
CA ASN A 144 -21.67 3.57 13.71
C ASN A 144 -20.92 2.31 13.27
N LYS A 145 -21.62 1.16 13.27
CA LYS A 145 -21.09 -0.07 12.66
C LYS A 145 -21.30 0.00 11.16
N GLU A 146 -20.21 0.03 10.41
CA GLU A 146 -20.24 0.14 8.95
C GLU A 146 -19.57 -1.06 8.27
N PRO A 147 -20.06 -1.48 7.09
CA PRO A 147 -19.49 -2.59 6.33
C PRO A 147 -18.13 -2.22 5.72
N ILE A 148 -17.17 -3.15 5.76
CA ILE A 148 -15.82 -2.97 5.21
C ILE A 148 -15.30 -4.24 4.52
N SER A 149 -14.59 -4.06 3.40
CA SER A 149 -13.90 -5.14 2.68
C SER A 149 -12.65 -5.58 3.43
N THR A 150 -12.26 -6.86 3.29
CA THR A 150 -11.05 -7.40 3.93
C THR A 150 -9.80 -6.61 3.55
N SER A 151 -9.63 -6.28 2.26
CA SER A 151 -8.50 -5.48 1.77
C SER A 151 -8.40 -4.13 2.47
N THR A 152 -9.53 -3.44 2.61
CA THR A 152 -9.58 -2.10 3.20
C THR A 152 -9.40 -2.15 4.71
N LEU A 153 -9.96 -3.16 5.38
CA LEU A 153 -9.77 -3.38 6.82
C LEU A 153 -8.29 -3.63 7.16
N ILE A 154 -7.61 -4.51 6.44
CA ILE A 154 -6.19 -4.81 6.66
C ILE A 154 -5.35 -3.53 6.51
N ARG A 155 -5.51 -2.81 5.40
CA ARG A 155 -4.80 -1.55 5.16
C ARG A 155 -5.08 -0.53 6.25
N ARG A 156 -6.35 -0.33 6.62
CA ARG A 156 -6.75 0.62 7.66
C ARG A 156 -6.09 0.31 9.00
N ASN A 157 -6.15 -0.94 9.45
CA ASN A 157 -5.56 -1.36 10.72
C ASN A 157 -4.04 -1.18 10.70
N TYR A 158 -3.38 -1.65 9.64
CA TYR A 158 -1.93 -1.49 9.48
C TYR A 158 -1.49 -0.02 9.53
N GLY A 159 -2.24 0.87 8.87
CA GLY A 159 -1.98 2.30 8.87
C GLY A 159 -2.19 2.97 10.23
N ARG A 160 -3.16 2.51 11.03
CA ARG A 160 -3.39 2.98 12.40
C ARG A 160 -2.26 2.54 13.32
N ASP A 161 -1.95 1.25 13.32
CA ASP A 161 -0.91 0.65 14.17
C ASP A 161 0.45 1.32 13.90
N LYS A 162 0.82 1.48 12.63
CA LYS A 162 2.07 2.16 12.26
C LYS A 162 2.11 3.62 12.68
N LYS A 163 0.99 4.35 12.60
CA LYS A 163 0.92 5.75 13.04
C LYS A 163 1.11 5.84 14.55
N GLN A 164 0.42 5.00 15.33
CA GLN A 164 0.56 4.97 16.78
C GLN A 164 1.99 4.61 17.18
N ASN A 165 2.55 3.55 16.62
CA ASN A 165 3.93 3.14 16.86
C ASN A 165 4.94 4.24 16.50
N PHE A 166 4.71 4.98 15.41
CA PHE A 166 5.54 6.12 15.04
C PHE A 166 5.53 7.18 16.14
N TYR A 167 4.37 7.65 16.60
CA TYR A 167 4.32 8.64 17.67
C TYR A 167 4.95 8.14 18.95
N THR A 168 4.63 6.93 19.41
CA THR A 168 5.23 6.35 20.62
C THR A 168 6.75 6.28 20.51
N SER A 169 7.29 5.88 19.35
CA SER A 169 8.75 5.81 19.15
C SER A 169 9.45 7.17 19.17
N TYR A 170 8.78 8.24 18.72
CA TYR A 170 9.37 9.58 18.60
C TYR A 170 9.16 10.47 19.82
N THR A 171 8.01 10.36 20.48
CA THR A 171 7.67 11.19 21.64
C THR A 171 8.01 10.50 22.96
N GLY A 172 8.17 9.17 22.96
CA GLY A 172 8.29 8.36 24.18
C GLY A 172 7.01 8.33 25.01
N LEU A 173 5.90 8.88 24.49
CA LEU A 173 4.60 8.89 25.15
C LEU A 173 3.84 7.63 24.77
N GLU A 174 3.44 6.86 25.76
CA GLU A 174 2.49 5.76 25.56
C GLU A 174 1.11 6.34 25.21
N ASP A 175 0.42 5.71 24.26
CA ASP A 175 -0.93 6.11 23.86
C ASP A 175 -1.91 5.74 24.97
N ASP A 176 -2.25 6.71 25.82
CA ASP A 176 -3.28 6.60 26.86
C ASP A 176 -4.71 6.80 26.30
N GLY A 177 -4.85 6.91 24.97
CA GLY A 177 -6.10 7.21 24.29
C GLY A 177 -6.45 8.70 24.21
N SER A 178 -5.58 9.60 24.69
CA SER A 178 -5.80 11.06 24.60
C SER A 178 -5.54 11.64 23.20
N PHE A 179 -4.79 10.93 22.35
CA PHE A 179 -4.47 11.40 21.01
C PHE A 179 -5.67 11.25 20.06
N LYS A 180 -6.30 12.38 19.74
CA LYS A 180 -7.33 12.44 18.69
C LYS A 180 -6.68 12.65 17.32
N PHE A 181 -6.97 11.75 16.39
CA PHE A 181 -6.45 11.81 15.03
C PHE A 181 -7.58 11.99 14.03
N THR A 182 -7.33 12.82 13.03
CA THR A 182 -8.24 12.98 11.88
C THR A 182 -8.24 11.73 11.01
N ASN A 183 -9.42 11.39 10.50
CA ASN A 183 -9.69 10.17 9.74
C ASN A 183 -9.74 10.41 8.23
N ASP A 184 -10.21 11.58 7.81
CA ASP A 184 -10.30 11.97 6.41
C ASP A 184 -9.80 13.42 6.16
N PHE A 185 -9.69 13.78 4.88
CA PHE A 185 -9.30 15.12 4.48
C PHE A 185 -10.35 16.18 4.79
N ASN A 186 -11.64 15.82 4.83
CA ASN A 186 -12.71 16.77 5.14
C ASN A 186 -12.60 17.23 6.60
N GLU A 187 -12.34 16.31 7.53
CA GLU A 187 -12.10 16.56 8.95
C GLU A 187 -10.88 17.45 9.16
N LEU A 188 -9.81 17.25 8.38
CA LEU A 188 -8.64 18.15 8.37
C LEU A 188 -9.02 19.56 7.93
N THR A 189 -9.80 19.70 6.85
CA THR A 189 -10.14 21.01 6.27
C THR A 189 -11.29 21.74 6.96
N GLY A 190 -12.09 21.03 7.77
CA GLY A 190 -13.22 21.57 8.51
C GLY A 190 -12.87 21.95 9.96
N ASN A 191 -11.66 21.63 10.42
CA ASN A 191 -11.23 21.94 11.78
C ASN A 191 -10.93 23.44 11.95
N THR A 192 -11.92 24.16 12.50
CA THR A 192 -11.86 25.61 12.75
C THR A 192 -10.72 26.03 13.68
N ASP A 193 -10.23 25.13 14.54
CA ASP A 193 -9.20 25.43 15.52
C ASP A 193 -7.77 25.35 14.95
N GLN A 194 -7.60 24.81 13.73
CA GLN A 194 -6.30 24.65 13.08
C GLN A 194 -6.17 25.37 11.73
N GLY A 195 -7.08 26.31 11.44
CA GLY A 195 -7.02 27.20 10.27
C GLY A 195 -7.69 26.57 9.05
N ASN A 196 -8.95 26.91 8.82
CA ASN A 196 -9.69 26.50 7.62
C ASN A 196 -9.20 27.27 6.38
N PHE A 197 -8.96 26.57 5.27
CA PHE A 197 -8.74 27.17 3.95
C PHE A 197 -10.04 27.63 3.26
N THR A 198 -11.20 27.50 3.91
CA THR A 198 -12.52 27.81 3.33
C THR A 198 -13.00 29.23 3.59
N SER A 199 -12.18 30.13 4.15
CA SER A 199 -12.55 31.55 4.30
C SER A 199 -12.46 32.31 2.97
N GLN A 200 -13.37 32.03 2.03
CA GLN A 200 -13.83 33.06 1.10
C GLN A 200 -14.77 34.00 1.85
N ASN A 201 -14.20 34.93 2.61
CA ASN A 201 -14.93 36.11 3.04
C ASN A 201 -14.96 37.08 1.86
N GLY A 202 -16.17 37.29 1.32
CA GLY A 202 -16.46 38.27 0.29
C GLY A 202 -15.96 39.66 0.70
N CYS A 203 -15.12 40.24 -0.15
CA CYS A 203 -14.74 41.63 -0.08
C CYS A 203 -15.87 42.46 -0.68
N HIS A 204 -16.74 43.00 0.17
CA HIS A 204 -17.62 44.12 -0.21
C HIS A 204 -16.76 45.40 -0.23
N LEU A 205 -16.47 45.88 -1.42
CA LEU A 205 -15.92 47.23 -1.63
C LEU A 205 -17.08 48.23 -1.67
N TYR A 206 -17.06 49.20 -0.76
CA TYR A 206 -17.57 50.55 -0.99
C TYR A 206 -16.39 51.42 -1.44
#